data_AF-A0A9Q0NY80-F1
#
_entry.id   AF-A0A9Q0NY80-F1
#
_cell.length_a   1.000
_cell.length_b   1.000
_cell.length_c   1.000
_cell.angle_alpha   90.00
_cell.angle_beta   90.00
_cell.angle_gamma   90.00
#
_symmetry.space_group_name_H-M   'P 1'
#
loop_
_entity.id
_entity.type
_entity.pdbx_description
1 polymer ?
#
loop_
_entity_poly.entity_id
_entity_poly.type
_entity_poly.pdbx_seq_one_letter_code
_entity_poly.pdbx_strand_id
1 'polypeptide(L)' 'MVVSKALVAKIDRPMGIVSFQVAKDSNDILNSWAMNLEKLLDLVEKSCHQIHKETMVHKAALKMEVIYNSSYPEDDIPFV' A
#
# COMPACT_ATOMS: atom_id res chain seq x y z
N MET A 1 4.86 38.13 5.51
CA MET A 1 4.52 36.71 5.27
C MET A 1 4.68 36.32 3.80
N VAL A 2 3.83 36.79 2.87
CA VAL A 2 4.00 36.47 1.43
C VAL A 2 5.21 37.20 0.82
N VAL A 3 5.34 38.51 1.06
CA VAL A 3 6.46 39.33 0.57
C VAL A 3 7.81 38.88 1.16
N SER A 4 7.79 38.43 2.41
CA SER A 4 8.97 37.87 3.09
C SER A 4 9.27 36.42 2.67
N LYS A 5 8.58 35.88 1.66
CA LYS A 5 8.69 34.48 1.18
C LYS A 5 8.52 33.39 2.25
N ALA A 6 7.94 33.72 3.40
CA ALA A 6 7.66 32.76 4.46
C ALA A 6 6.50 31.81 4.08
N LEU A 7 5.68 32.21 3.10
CA LEU A 7 4.57 31.43 2.55
C LEU A 7 4.32 31.83 1.09
N VAL A 8 4.07 30.85 0.23
CA VAL A 8 3.67 31.09 -1.16
C VAL A 8 2.15 31.24 -1.23
N ALA A 9 1.67 32.37 -1.74
CA ALA A 9 0.26 32.57 -2.03
C ALA A 9 0.06 33.58 -3.18
N LYS A 10 -1.01 33.39 -3.95
CA LYS A 10 -1.57 34.34 -4.93
C LYS A 10 -2.95 34.77 -4.47
N ILE A 11 -3.21 36.08 -4.52
CA ILE A 11 -4.49 36.69 -4.10
C ILE A 11 -5.16 37.31 -5.32
N ASP A 12 -6.37 36.86 -5.63
CA ASP A 12 -7.30 37.50 -6.56
C ASP A 12 -8.29 38.35 -5.74
N ARG A 13 -8.09 39.66 -5.74
CA ARG A 13 -8.89 40.58 -4.90
C ARG A 13 -10.31 40.82 -5.43
N PRO A 14 -10.54 41.04 -6.74
CA PRO A 14 -11.89 41.16 -7.27
C PRO A 14 -12.75 39.92 -7.02
N MET A 15 -12.17 38.72 -7.11
CA MET A 15 -12.89 37.47 -6.87
C MET A 15 -12.88 37.01 -5.42
N GLY A 16 -12.05 37.61 -4.56
CA GLY A 16 -11.91 37.23 -3.15
C GLY A 16 -11.23 35.88 -2.91
N ILE A 17 -10.46 35.35 -3.87
CA ILE A 17 -9.84 34.03 -3.82
C ILE A 17 -8.37 34.14 -3.41
N VAL A 18 -7.92 33.25 -2.52
CA VAL A 18 -6.50 33.09 -2.17
C VAL A 18 -6.06 31.67 -2.50
N SER A 19 -5.05 31.53 -3.37
CA SER A 19 -4.44 30.25 -3.73
C SER A 19 -3.08 30.10 -3.09
N PHE A 20 -2.87 29.03 -2.33
CA PHE A 20 -1.60 28.68 -1.69
C PHE A 20 -0.76 27.70 -2.51
N GLN A 21 -1.18 27.43 -3.73
CA GLN A 21 -0.50 26.48 -4.60
C GLN A 21 0.63 27.18 -5.35
N VAL A 22 1.79 26.54 -5.38
CA VAL A 22 2.85 26.92 -6.32
C VAL A 22 2.35 26.60 -7.73
N ALA A 23 2.53 27.53 -8.66
CA ALA A 23 2.24 27.26 -10.06
C ALA A 23 3.15 26.12 -10.53
N LYS A 24 2.55 24.95 -10.78
CA LYS A 24 3.25 23.80 -11.34
C LYS A 24 3.33 23.98 -12.84
N ASP A 25 4.49 23.74 -13.41
CA ASP A 25 4.61 23.66 -14.87
C ASP A 25 4.08 22.30 -15.37
N SER A 26 3.92 22.17 -16.68
CA SER A 26 3.45 20.92 -17.28
C SER A 26 4.38 19.75 -16.97
N ASN A 27 5.70 19.97 -16.89
CA ASN A 27 6.66 18.92 -16.55
C ASN A 27 6.51 18.48 -15.09
N ASP A 28 6.35 19.39 -14.13
CA ASP A 28 6.09 19.04 -12.73
C ASP A 28 4.86 18.13 -12.59
N ILE A 29 3.79 18.43 -13.34
CA ILE A 29 2.57 17.63 -13.35
C ILE A 29 2.84 16.24 -13.92
N LEU A 30 3.50 16.15 -15.08
CA LEU A 30 3.81 14.90 -15.74
C LEU A 30 4.77 14.02 -14.91
N ASN A 31 5.79 14.63 -14.31
CA ASN A 31 6.73 13.96 -13.41
C ASN A 31 6.02 13.44 -12.17
N SER A 32 5.14 14.24 -11.56
CA SER A 32 4.33 13.78 -10.42
C SER A 32 3.43 12.61 -10.81
N TRP A 33 2.87 12.61 -12.02
CA TRP A 33 2.06 11.51 -12.52
C TRP A 33 2.88 10.24 -12.75
N ALA A 34 4.05 10.37 -13.38
CA ALA A 34 4.98 9.26 -13.58
C ALA A 34 5.40 8.62 -12.24
N MET A 35 5.76 9.44 -11.25
CA MET A 35 6.10 8.95 -9.90
C MET A 35 4.92 8.24 -9.22
N ASN A 36 3.69 8.69 -9.45
CA ASN A 36 2.51 8.03 -8.89
C ASN A 36 2.27 6.66 -9.53
N LEU A 37 2.54 6.51 -10.84
CA LEU A 37 2.47 5.23 -11.52
C LEU A 37 3.54 4.25 -11.01
N GLU A 38 4.76 4.73 -10.80
CA GLU A 38 5.83 3.90 -10.24
C GLU A 38 5.46 3.37 -8.85
N LYS A 39 4.96 4.25 -7.96
CA LYS A 39 4.48 3.85 -6.64
C LYS A 39 3.32 2.86 -6.69
N LEU A 40 2.40 3.03 -7.65
CA LEU A 40 1.28 2.13 -7.85
C LEU A 40 1.78 0.72 -8.21
N LEU A 41 2.71 0.63 -9.16
CA LEU A 41 3.26 -0.65 -9.59
C LEU A 41 4.05 -1.35 -8.47
N ASP A 42 4.86 -0.60 -7.71
CA ASP A 42 5.58 -1.13 -6.54
C ASP A 42 4.61 -1.67 -5.46
N LEU A 43 3.48 -1.00 -5.22
CA LEU A 43 2.46 -1.51 -4.30
C LEU A 43 1.81 -2.80 -4.80
N VAL A 44 1.52 -2.89 -6.09
CA VAL A 44 0.96 -4.11 -6.71
C VAL A 44 1.93 -5.27 -6.59
N GLU A 45 3.22 -5.06 -6.89
CA GLU A 45 4.25 -6.08 -6.77
C GLU A 45 4.40 -6.57 -5.32
N LYS A 46 4.49 -5.65 -4.37
CA LYS A 46 4.57 -5.98 -2.93
C LYS A 46 3.37 -6.77 -2.45
N SER A 47 2.16 -6.39 -2.87
CA SER A 47 0.94 -7.11 -2.53
C SER A 47 0.96 -8.54 -3.08
N CYS A 48 1.36 -8.71 -4.35
CA CYS A 48 1.51 -10.04 -4.95
C CYS A 48 2.50 -10.92 -4.17
N HIS A 49 3.66 -10.36 -3.80
CA HIS A 49 4.67 -11.06 -3.01
C HIS A 49 4.13 -11.47 -1.63
N GLN A 50 3.40 -10.57 -0.94
CA GLN A 50 2.78 -10.85 0.35
C GLN A 50 1.74 -11.98 0.25
N ILE A 51 0.84 -11.92 -0.74
CA ILE A 51 -0.17 -12.97 -0.97
C ILE A 51 0.51 -14.32 -1.22
N HIS A 52 1.56 -14.35 -2.04
CA HIS A 52 2.29 -15.58 -2.31
C HIS A 52 2.90 -16.16 -1.03
N LYS A 53 3.56 -15.31 -0.23
CA LYS A 53 4.14 -15.71 1.06
C LYS A 53 3.06 -16.26 2.01
N GLU A 54 1.95 -15.57 2.18
CA GLU A 54 0.85 -16.02 3.04
C GLU A 54 0.22 -17.32 2.56
N THR A 55 0.04 -17.48 1.25
CA THR A 55 -0.47 -18.72 0.65
C THR A 55 0.45 -19.90 0.96
N MET A 56 1.78 -19.71 0.88
CA MET A 56 2.74 -20.76 1.22
C MET A 56 2.69 -21.14 2.71
N VAL A 57 2.61 -20.15 3.61
CA VAL A 57 2.52 -20.38 5.05
C VAL A 57 1.25 -21.16 5.41
N HIS A 58 0.09 -20.74 4.91
CA HIS A 58 -1.17 -21.42 5.16
C HIS A 58 -1.20 -22.83 4.57
N LYS A 59 -0.66 -23.02 3.36
CA LYS A 59 -0.56 -24.35 2.73
C LYS A 59 0.33 -25.29 3.54
N ALA A 60 1.43 -24.80 4.10
CA ALA A 60 2.30 -25.59 4.96
C ALA A 60 1.61 -25.98 6.28
N ALA A 61 0.90 -25.04 6.91
CA ALA A 61 0.13 -25.30 8.13
C ALA A 61 -0.93 -26.38 7.92
N LEU A 62 -1.74 -26.26 6.87
CA LEU A 62 -2.75 -27.26 6.49
C LEU A 62 -2.13 -28.63 6.22
N LYS A 63 -0.99 -28.68 5.54
CA LYS A 63 -0.28 -29.95 5.28
C LYS A 63 0.16 -30.61 6.59
N MET A 64 0.63 -29.84 7.57
CA MET A 64 1.03 -30.36 8.88
C MET A 64 -0.16 -30.90 9.67
N GLU A 65 -1.31 -30.22 9.64
CA GLU A 65 -2.55 -30.70 10.26
C GLU A 65 -3.01 -32.02 9.64
N VAL A 66 -2.98 -32.12 8.31
CA VAL A 66 -3.33 -33.37 7.60
C VAL A 66 -2.39 -34.51 7.98
N ILE A 67 -1.08 -34.25 8.04
CA ILE A 67 -0.09 -35.27 8.44
C ILE A 67 -0.30 -35.70 9.90
N TYR A 68 -0.56 -34.76 10.80
CA TYR A 68 -0.81 -35.05 12.21
C TYR A 68 -2.05 -35.94 12.38
N ASN A 69 -3.18 -35.54 11.78
CA ASN A 69 -4.43 -36.31 11.85
C ASN A 69 -4.30 -37.70 11.19
N SER A 70 -3.48 -37.83 10.15
CA SER A 70 -3.18 -39.12 9.53
C SER A 70 -2.24 -40.00 10.36
N SER A 71 -1.39 -39.41 11.21
CA SER A 71 -0.43 -40.15 12.04
C SER A 71 -1.01 -40.54 13.41
N TYR A 72 -2.02 -39.80 13.89
CA TYR A 72 -2.75 -40.04 15.12
C TYR A 72 -4.26 -40.00 14.85
N PRO A 73 -4.83 -41.08 14.28
CA PRO A 73 -6.28 -41.16 14.12
C PRO A 73 -6.95 -41.20 15.50
N GLU A 74 -8.05 -40.46 15.69
CA GLU A 74 -8.75 -40.37 16.98
C GLU A 74 -9.30 -41.73 17.51
N ASP A 75 -9.23 -42.80 16.72
CA ASP A 75 -9.62 -44.15 17.12
C ASP A 75 -8.61 -44.82 18.09
N ASP A 76 -7.44 -44.21 18.34
CA ASP A 76 -6.41 -44.67 19.29
C ASP A 76 -6.47 -43.93 20.66
N ILE A 77 -7.64 -43.39 21.05
CA ILE A 77 -7.85 -42.98 22.45
C ILE A 77 -8.01 -44.26 23.27
N PRO A 78 -7.11 -44.60 24.21
CA PRO A 78 -7.36 -45.70 25.12
C PRO A 78 -8.57 -45.30 25.95
N PHE A 79 -9.70 -45.95 25.69
CA PHE A 79 -10.80 -45.97 26.65
C PHE A 79 -10.20 -46.43 27.99
N VAL A 80 -10.43 -45.62 29.03
CA VAL A 80 -10.19 -45.93 30.44
C VAL A 80 -10.45 -47.41 30.75
#